data_AF-A0A969D515-F1
#
_entry.id   AF-A0A969D515-F1
#
_cell.length_a   1.000
_cell.length_b   1.000
_cell.length_c   1.000
_cell.angle_alpha   90.00
_cell.angle_beta   90.00
_cell.angle_gamma   90.00
#
_symmetry.space_group_name_H-M   'P 1'
#
loop_
_entity.id
_entity.type
_entity.pdbx_description
1 polymer ?
#
loop_
_entity_poly.entity_id
_entity_poly.type
_entity_poly.pdbx_seq_one_letter_code
_entity_poly.pdbx_strand_id
1 'polypeptide(L)'
;MAYTTAQLLEIIDAEMKAAVRGDRLLLTSDRRLDNPVITKAIGPQKLSQIYAFQDFRDQIHQYQIAEGVSGIVWRECTFQGHSVRFPEIHPQLTATAEDKLRLGAAKGAVIAFWRQAITDLKLWRASNPPEPIAPERVETLIERAEWADVEATRSELYLLLCWGNPKESYYAWAYPESGCDRIIATRHHPSGIKV
;
A
#
# COMPACT_ATOMS: atom_id res chain seq x y z
N MET A 1 9.03 -18.10 -20.78
CA MET A 1 9.34 -18.22 -19.33
C MET A 1 8.87 -16.93 -18.70
N ALA A 2 8.00 -17.01 -17.70
CA ALA A 2 7.45 -15.82 -17.03
C ALA A 2 8.49 -15.21 -16.08
N TYR A 3 8.50 -13.87 -15.94
CA TYR A 3 9.34 -13.17 -14.97
C TYR A 3 8.81 -13.40 -13.55
N THR A 4 9.71 -13.49 -12.57
CA THR A 4 9.37 -13.53 -11.14
C THR A 4 9.08 -12.13 -10.61
N THR A 5 8.39 -12.04 -9.47
CA THR A 5 8.15 -10.77 -8.74
C THR A 5 9.46 -9.99 -8.52
N ALA A 6 10.53 -10.68 -8.09
CA ALA A 6 11.84 -10.05 -7.88
C ALA A 6 12.43 -9.47 -9.17
N GLN A 7 12.35 -10.21 -10.28
CA GLN A 7 12.82 -9.73 -11.59
C GLN A 7 11.99 -8.54 -12.08
N LEU A 8 10.67 -8.53 -11.88
CA LEU A 8 9.84 -7.38 -12.24
C LEU A 8 10.23 -6.13 -11.44
N LEU A 9 10.51 -6.28 -10.14
CA LEU A 9 10.99 -5.16 -9.31
C LEU A 9 12.36 -4.65 -9.78
N GLU A 10 13.29 -5.53 -10.13
CA GLU A 10 14.60 -5.14 -10.70
C GLU A 10 14.43 -4.36 -12.01
N ILE A 11 13.52 -4.79 -12.88
CA ILE A 11 13.22 -4.11 -14.14
C ILE A 11 12.62 -2.72 -13.85
N ILE A 12 11.65 -2.62 -12.93
CA ILE A 12 11.04 -1.32 -12.56
C ILE A 12 12.11 -0.38 -11.97
N ASP A 13 12.95 -0.87 -11.06
CA ASP A 13 14.01 -0.08 -10.45
C ASP A 13 15.04 0.41 -11.47
N ALA A 14 15.41 -0.43 -12.43
CA ALA A 14 16.30 -0.05 -13.52
C ALA A 14 15.68 1.05 -14.40
N GLU A 15 14.40 0.92 -14.74
CA GLU A 15 13.68 1.92 -15.53
C GLU A 15 13.47 3.23 -14.78
N MET A 16 13.16 3.20 -13.49
CA MET A 16 13.11 4.40 -12.65
C MET A 16 14.45 5.13 -12.65
N LYS A 17 15.56 4.41 -12.47
CA LYS A 17 16.91 4.99 -12.47
C LYS A 17 17.29 5.58 -13.83
N ALA A 18 16.94 4.92 -14.93
CA ALA A 18 17.18 5.41 -16.28
C ALA A 18 16.34 6.65 -16.62
N ALA A 19 15.06 6.67 -16.23
CA ALA A 19 14.18 7.82 -16.42
C ALA A 19 14.68 9.06 -15.65
N VAL A 20 15.14 8.88 -14.40
CA VAL A 20 15.72 9.96 -13.58
C VAL A 20 17.02 10.50 -14.17
N ARG A 21 17.85 9.64 -14.79
CA ARG A 21 19.11 10.04 -15.45
C ARG A 21 18.89 10.74 -16.78
N GLY A 22 17.68 10.69 -17.34
CA GLY A 22 17.37 11.25 -18.66
C GLY A 22 17.83 10.38 -19.83
N ASP A 23 18.22 9.12 -19.57
CA ASP A 23 18.73 8.19 -20.59
C ASP A 23 17.62 7.71 -21.56
N ARG A 24 16.35 7.88 -21.18
CA ARG A 24 15.18 7.67 -22.04
C ARG A 24 14.37 8.95 -22.19
N LEU A 25 14.57 9.64 -23.30
CA LEU A 25 13.62 10.59 -23.87
C LEU A 25 12.68 9.80 -24.81
N LEU A 26 11.72 9.06 -24.27
CA LEU A 26 10.69 8.41 -25.07
C LEU A 26 9.40 9.23 -25.02
N LEU A 27 9.15 9.90 -26.15
CA LEU A 27 7.96 10.68 -26.44
C LEU A 27 6.82 9.74 -26.84
N THR A 28 5.86 9.51 -25.95
CA THR A 28 4.48 9.18 -26.34
C THR A 28 3.60 10.36 -25.96
N SER A 29 3.15 11.08 -26.98
CA SER A 29 2.58 12.43 -26.86
C SER A 29 1.06 12.46 -26.68
N ASP A 30 0.40 11.32 -26.47
CA ASP A 30 -1.05 11.21 -26.70
C ASP A 30 -1.94 11.31 -25.45
N ARG A 31 -1.38 11.55 -24.27
CA ARG A 31 -2.17 11.83 -23.04
C ARG A 31 -1.61 13.00 -22.24
N ARG A 32 -1.65 14.21 -22.81
CA ARG A 32 -1.45 15.42 -22.02
C ARG A 32 -2.74 15.73 -21.27
N LEU A 33 -2.69 15.67 -19.93
CA LEU A 33 -3.69 16.37 -19.12
C LEU A 33 -3.51 17.86 -19.40
N ASP A 34 -4.54 18.49 -19.96
CA ASP A 34 -4.59 19.92 -20.26
C ASP A 34 -4.79 20.73 -18.97
N ASN A 35 -3.93 20.52 -17.97
CA ASN A 35 -3.93 21.29 -16.73
C ASN A 35 -2.74 22.27 -16.73
N PRO A 36 -2.95 23.54 -17.16
CA PRO A 36 -1.89 24.53 -17.33
C PRO A 36 -1.14 24.86 -16.03
N VAL A 37 -1.73 24.57 -14.87
CA VAL A 37 -1.09 24.76 -13.55
C VAL A 37 -0.01 23.70 -13.32
N ILE A 38 -0.28 22.44 -13.65
CA ILE A 38 0.65 21.31 -13.47
C ILE A 38 1.82 21.42 -14.46
N THR A 39 1.52 21.80 -15.71
CA THR A 39 2.52 21.98 -16.77
C THR A 39 3.52 23.10 -16.47
N LYS A 40 3.05 24.19 -15.85
CA LYS A 40 3.91 25.32 -15.46
C LYS A 40 4.77 25.03 -14.24
N ALA A 41 4.32 24.15 -13.34
CA ALA A 41 5.03 23.80 -12.10
C ALA A 41 6.11 22.72 -12.28
N ILE A 42 5.86 21.72 -13.14
CA ILE A 42 6.72 20.54 -13.27
C ILE A 42 7.65 20.62 -14.49
N GLY A 43 7.30 21.44 -15.50
CA GLY A 43 8.06 21.59 -16.73
C GLY A 43 7.83 20.42 -17.71
N PRO A 44 7.81 20.68 -19.03
CA PRO A 44 7.34 19.72 -20.03
C PRO A 44 8.18 18.43 -20.12
N GLN A 45 9.49 18.49 -19.86
CA GLN A 45 10.39 17.32 -19.89
C GLN A 45 10.14 16.34 -18.73
N LYS A 46 9.90 16.86 -17.53
CA LYS A 46 9.59 16.02 -16.36
C LYS A 46 8.20 15.41 -16.49
N LEU A 47 7.25 16.13 -17.08
CA LEU A 47 5.93 15.57 -17.40
C LEU A 47 6.02 14.40 -18.38
N SER A 48 6.80 14.49 -19.45
CA SER A 48 6.99 13.36 -20.37
C SER A 48 7.62 12.14 -19.70
N GLN A 49 8.57 12.34 -18.77
CA GLN A 49 9.16 11.25 -17.99
C GLN A 49 8.14 10.58 -17.06
N ILE A 50 7.27 11.38 -16.42
CA ILE A 50 6.20 10.87 -15.55
C ILE A 50 5.21 10.03 -16.37
N TYR A 51 4.80 10.49 -17.55
CA TYR A 51 3.88 9.74 -18.42
C TYR A 51 4.50 8.46 -18.95
N ALA A 52 5.75 8.50 -19.43
CA ALA A 52 6.46 7.30 -19.89
C ALA A 52 6.59 6.25 -18.77
N PHE A 53 6.81 6.69 -17.53
CA PHE A 53 6.87 5.78 -16.39
C PHE A 53 5.50 5.21 -15.99
N GLN A 54 4.43 6.01 -16.10
CA GLN A 54 3.06 5.52 -15.87
C GLN A 54 2.66 4.46 -16.90
N ASP A 55 2.90 4.73 -18.19
CA ASP A 55 2.64 3.79 -19.27
C ASP A 55 3.44 2.50 -19.09
N PHE A 56 4.72 2.61 -18.70
CA PHE A 56 5.56 1.46 -18.40
C PHE A 56 5.01 0.63 -17.22
N ARG A 57 4.60 1.28 -16.14
CA ARG A 57 4.02 0.60 -14.97
C ARG A 57 2.71 -0.13 -15.32
N ASP A 58 1.88 0.48 -16.15
CA ASP A 58 0.63 -0.14 -16.62
C ASP A 58 0.91 -1.38 -17.48
N GLN A 59 1.95 -1.37 -18.32
CA GLN A 59 2.39 -2.56 -19.06
C GLN A 59 2.86 -3.68 -18.12
N ILE A 60 3.61 -3.35 -17.06
CA ILE A 60 4.00 -4.34 -16.05
C ILE A 60 2.76 -4.92 -15.34
N HIS A 61 1.77 -4.10 -15.00
CA HIS A 61 0.53 -4.58 -14.38
C HIS A 61 -0.26 -5.50 -15.31
N GLN A 62 -0.35 -5.16 -16.59
CA GLN A 62 -0.99 -6.04 -17.59
C GLN A 62 -0.26 -7.37 -17.72
N TYR A 63 1.08 -7.35 -17.74
CA TYR A 63 1.91 -8.55 -17.76
C TYR A 63 1.69 -9.42 -16.51
N GLN A 64 1.67 -8.81 -15.32
CA GLN A 64 1.40 -9.54 -14.07
C GLN A 64 0.07 -10.29 -14.11
N ILE A 65 -0.97 -9.66 -14.62
CA ILE A 65 -2.30 -10.27 -14.72
C ILE A 65 -2.30 -11.39 -15.77
N ALA A 66 -1.70 -11.15 -16.94
CA ALA A 66 -1.67 -12.11 -18.04
C ALA A 66 -0.88 -13.38 -17.70
N GLU A 67 0.25 -13.25 -17.01
CA GLU A 67 1.15 -14.35 -16.67
C GLU A 67 0.97 -14.86 -15.22
N GLY A 68 0.02 -14.29 -14.46
CA GLY A 68 -0.24 -14.68 -13.07
C GLY A 68 0.92 -14.38 -12.11
N VAL A 69 1.72 -13.35 -12.39
CA VAL A 69 2.86 -12.99 -11.54
C VAL A 69 2.39 -12.24 -10.31
N SER A 70 2.59 -12.86 -9.16
CA SER A 70 2.22 -12.33 -7.85
C SER A 70 2.82 -10.95 -7.58
N GLY A 71 2.01 -10.03 -7.09
CA GLY A 71 2.45 -8.73 -6.57
C GLY A 71 2.87 -8.75 -5.10
N ILE A 72 2.85 -9.91 -4.45
CA ILE A 72 3.12 -10.04 -3.01
C ILE A 72 4.61 -9.97 -2.73
N VAL A 73 4.93 -9.20 -1.69
CA VAL A 73 6.20 -9.24 -0.98
C VAL A 73 5.93 -9.64 0.48
N TRP A 74 6.89 -10.33 1.09
CA TRP A 74 6.77 -10.73 2.49
C TRP A 74 7.43 -9.68 3.36
N ARG A 75 6.63 -9.06 4.25
CA ARG A 75 7.10 -8.07 5.21
C ARG A 75 7.17 -8.70 6.59
N GLU A 76 8.15 -8.25 7.37
CA GLU A 76 8.25 -8.54 8.80
C GLU A 76 7.99 -7.26 9.59
N CYS A 77 7.09 -7.33 10.56
CA CYS A 77 6.80 -6.25 11.49
C CYS A 77 7.15 -6.73 12.90
N THR A 78 7.93 -5.92 13.62
CA THR A 78 8.32 -6.20 15.01
C THR A 78 7.93 -5.02 15.90
N PHE A 79 7.25 -5.31 17.01
CA PHE A 79 6.83 -4.32 17.98
C PHE A 79 6.75 -4.93 19.38
N GLN A 80 7.34 -4.24 20.36
CA GLN A 80 7.40 -4.69 21.77
C GLN A 80 7.87 -6.15 21.97
N GLY A 81 8.81 -6.62 21.16
CA GLY A 81 9.36 -7.99 21.25
C GLY A 81 8.48 -9.06 20.60
N HIS A 82 7.33 -8.69 20.06
CA HIS A 82 6.53 -9.55 19.18
C HIS A 82 6.90 -9.30 17.72
N SER A 83 6.84 -10.34 16.89
CA SER A 83 7.09 -10.23 15.45
C SER A 83 6.03 -11.00 14.66
N VAL A 84 5.67 -10.47 13.49
CA VAL A 84 4.78 -11.13 12.53
C VAL A 84 5.34 -10.98 11.13
N ARG A 85 5.29 -12.06 10.37
CA ARG A 85 5.60 -12.06 8.94
C ARG A 85 4.31 -12.26 8.15
N PHE A 86 4.01 -11.35 7.24
CA PHE A 86 2.76 -11.35 6.48
C PHE A 86 3.00 -10.88 5.04
N PRO A 87 2.14 -11.30 4.09
CA PRO A 87 2.18 -10.82 2.72
C PRO A 87 1.60 -9.40 2.63
N GLU A 88 2.23 -8.54 1.84
CA GLU A 88 1.76 -7.21 1.48
C GLU A 88 1.92 -7.04 -0.04
N ILE A 89 1.10 -6.21 -0.69
CA ILE A 89 1.27 -5.88 -2.11
C ILE A 89 2.36 -4.82 -2.25
N HIS A 90 3.36 -5.08 -3.08
CA HIS A 90 4.41 -4.08 -3.31
C HIS A 90 3.80 -2.82 -3.97
N PRO A 91 4.13 -1.59 -3.52
CA PRO A 91 3.52 -0.36 -4.03
C PRO A 91 3.65 -0.12 -5.55
N GLN A 92 4.63 -0.75 -6.18
CA GLN A 92 4.87 -0.64 -7.63
C GLN A 92 4.17 -1.74 -8.45
N LEU A 93 3.67 -2.79 -7.81
CA LEU A 93 3.02 -3.95 -8.45
C LEU A 93 1.50 -3.90 -8.25
N THR A 94 0.79 -4.75 -8.98
CA THR A 94 -0.65 -4.98 -8.77
C THR A 94 -0.91 -6.33 -8.11
N ALA A 95 -2.05 -6.45 -7.42
CA ALA A 95 -2.51 -7.71 -6.87
C ALA A 95 -3.20 -8.56 -7.94
N THR A 96 -2.87 -9.85 -8.00
CA THR A 96 -3.67 -10.85 -8.74
C THR A 96 -4.86 -11.32 -7.87
N ALA A 97 -5.81 -12.02 -8.48
CA ALA A 97 -6.92 -12.63 -7.72
C ALA A 97 -6.41 -13.63 -6.65
N GLU A 98 -5.34 -14.37 -6.96
CA GLU A 98 -4.72 -15.30 -6.01
C GLU A 98 -4.02 -14.55 -4.86
N ASP A 99 -3.43 -13.39 -5.14
CA ASP A 99 -2.82 -12.57 -4.09
C ASP A 99 -3.84 -12.07 -3.08
N LYS A 100 -5.04 -11.69 -3.53
CA LYS A 100 -6.13 -11.30 -2.62
C LYS A 100 -6.51 -12.43 -1.66
N LEU A 101 -6.52 -13.68 -2.14
CA LEU A 101 -6.76 -14.84 -1.27
C LEU A 101 -5.64 -15.04 -0.25
N ARG A 102 -4.37 -14.84 -0.65
CA ARG A 102 -3.21 -14.93 0.25
C ARG A 102 -3.23 -13.84 1.34
N LEU A 103 -3.59 -12.61 0.98
CA LEU A 103 -3.79 -11.51 1.94
C LEU A 103 -4.87 -11.88 2.97
N GLY A 104 -6.03 -12.36 2.51
CA GLY A 104 -7.12 -12.79 3.39
C GLY A 104 -6.72 -13.96 4.31
N ALA A 105 -5.96 -14.94 3.80
CA ALA A 105 -5.47 -16.06 4.60
C ALA A 105 -4.50 -15.63 5.72
N ALA A 106 -3.73 -14.56 5.52
CA ALA A 106 -2.79 -14.03 6.51
C ALA A 106 -3.45 -13.16 7.59
N LYS A 107 -4.69 -12.69 7.37
CA LYS A 107 -5.43 -11.82 8.31
C LYS A 107 -5.39 -12.35 9.73
N GLY A 108 -5.64 -13.65 9.93
CA GLY A 108 -5.66 -14.25 11.27
C GLY A 108 -4.34 -14.09 12.04
N ALA A 109 -3.20 -14.26 11.36
CA ALA A 109 -1.87 -14.10 11.96
C ALA A 109 -1.59 -12.63 12.33
N VAL A 110 -1.96 -11.69 11.46
CA VAL A 110 -1.81 -10.24 11.69
C VAL A 110 -2.66 -9.79 12.88
N ILE A 111 -3.91 -10.24 12.96
CA ILE A 111 -4.81 -9.90 14.07
C ILE A 111 -4.34 -10.53 15.39
N ALA A 112 -3.82 -11.76 15.37
CA ALA A 112 -3.27 -12.39 16.56
C ALA A 112 -2.06 -11.60 17.10
N PHE A 113 -1.15 -11.19 16.22
CA PHE A 113 -0.03 -10.32 16.56
C PHE A 113 -0.49 -8.99 17.14
N TRP A 114 -1.44 -8.31 16.48
CA TRP A 114 -2.00 -7.05 16.95
C TRP A 114 -2.53 -7.17 18.38
N ARG A 115 -3.41 -8.15 18.64
CA ARG A 115 -4.02 -8.35 19.97
C ARG A 115 -2.98 -8.60 21.07
N GLN A 116 -1.91 -9.33 20.77
CA GLN A 116 -0.80 -9.55 21.72
C GLN A 116 0.00 -8.27 21.97
N ALA A 117 0.19 -7.45 20.95
CA ALA A 117 1.05 -6.27 20.99
C ALA A 117 0.40 -5.03 21.65
N ILE A 118 -0.92 -5.03 21.86
CA ILE A 118 -1.67 -3.84 22.32
C ILE A 118 -2.15 -3.86 23.78
N THR A 119 -1.78 -4.85 24.59
CA THR A 119 -2.35 -5.06 25.94
C THR A 119 -2.33 -3.83 26.85
N ASP A 120 -1.27 -3.01 26.78
CA ASP A 120 -1.10 -1.80 27.60
C ASP A 120 -1.27 -0.49 26.82
N LEU A 121 -1.92 -0.53 25.65
CA LEU A 121 -2.04 0.61 24.73
C LEU A 121 -3.47 1.16 24.65
N LYS A 122 -3.57 2.44 24.34
CA LYS A 122 -4.83 3.12 24.02
C LYS A 122 -5.05 3.06 22.52
N LEU A 123 -6.30 2.85 22.11
CA LEU A 123 -6.69 2.72 20.72
C LEU A 123 -7.31 4.02 20.21
N TRP A 124 -6.91 4.39 19.00
CA TRP A 124 -7.37 5.57 18.31
C TRP A 124 -7.72 5.22 16.86
N ARG A 125 -8.75 5.84 16.32
CA ARG A 125 -8.99 5.88 14.87
C ARG A 125 -8.09 6.95 14.26
N ALA A 126 -7.45 6.63 13.14
CA ALA A 126 -6.64 7.58 12.39
C ALA A 126 -7.51 8.56 11.59
N SER A 127 -8.22 9.43 12.30
CA SER A 127 -8.94 10.61 11.78
C SER A 127 -8.10 11.87 11.98
N ASN A 128 -8.54 13.00 11.42
CA ASN A 128 -7.90 14.29 11.63
C ASN A 128 -8.89 15.26 12.31
N PRO A 129 -8.80 15.47 13.65
CA PRO A 129 -7.82 14.90 14.59
C PRO A 129 -8.09 13.41 14.92
N PRO A 130 -7.10 12.66 15.45
CA PRO A 130 -7.30 11.28 15.88
C PRO A 130 -8.34 11.17 17.00
N GLU A 131 -9.22 10.18 16.90
CA GLU A 131 -10.33 9.99 17.84
C GLU A 131 -10.16 8.70 18.64
N PRO A 132 -10.41 8.67 19.96
CA PRO A 132 -10.40 7.44 20.73
C PRO A 132 -11.41 6.43 20.17
N ILE A 133 -11.04 5.15 20.12
CA ILE A 133 -11.93 4.08 19.66
C ILE A 133 -11.99 2.96 20.70
N ALA A 134 -13.20 2.48 20.97
CA ALA A 134 -13.41 1.37 21.90
C ALA A 134 -12.90 0.05 21.31
N PRO A 135 -12.29 -0.85 22.10
CA PRO A 135 -11.83 -2.16 21.62
C PRO A 135 -12.92 -2.97 20.91
N GLU A 136 -14.16 -2.94 21.41
CA GLU A 136 -15.31 -3.66 20.83
C GLU A 136 -15.63 -3.16 19.42
N ARG A 137 -15.44 -1.85 19.20
CA ARG A 137 -15.60 -1.25 17.88
C ARG A 137 -14.50 -1.72 16.93
N VAL A 138 -13.26 -1.83 17.42
CA VAL A 138 -12.15 -2.38 16.62
C VAL A 138 -12.43 -3.82 16.23
N GLU A 139 -12.96 -4.65 17.13
CA GLU A 139 -13.34 -6.03 16.83
C GLU A 139 -14.43 -6.11 15.74
N THR A 140 -15.42 -5.22 15.78
CA THR A 140 -16.42 -5.12 14.70
C THR A 140 -15.79 -4.78 13.34
N LEU A 141 -14.75 -3.94 13.31
CA LEU A 141 -14.03 -3.61 12.08
C LEU A 141 -13.18 -4.80 11.60
N ILE A 142 -12.55 -5.52 12.54
CA ILE A 142 -11.78 -6.73 12.24
C ILE A 142 -12.67 -7.76 11.56
N GLU A 143 -13.90 -7.97 12.03
CA GLU A 143 -14.84 -8.92 11.41
C GLU A 143 -15.18 -8.56 9.96
N ARG A 144 -15.32 -7.26 9.66
CA ARG A 144 -15.69 -6.75 8.32
C ARG A 144 -14.54 -6.69 7.33
N ALA A 145 -13.30 -6.60 7.81
CA ALA A 145 -12.13 -6.50 6.97
C ALA A 145 -11.92 -7.78 6.12
N GLU A 146 -11.52 -7.63 4.87
CA GLU A 146 -11.18 -8.77 4.01
C GLU A 146 -9.73 -9.23 4.27
N TRP A 147 -8.82 -8.30 4.53
CA TRP A 147 -7.46 -8.56 4.98
C TRP A 147 -7.00 -7.52 6.00
N ALA A 148 -5.84 -7.74 6.61
CA ALA A 148 -5.27 -6.83 7.58
C ALA A 148 -3.76 -6.70 7.39
N ASP A 149 -3.27 -5.47 7.54
CA ASP A 149 -1.84 -5.14 7.55
C ASP A 149 -1.47 -4.42 8.85
N VAL A 150 -0.19 -4.49 9.23
CA VAL A 150 0.34 -3.80 10.40
C VAL A 150 1.62 -3.05 10.11
N GLU A 151 1.75 -1.88 10.71
CA GLU A 151 2.96 -1.07 10.63
C GLU A 151 3.35 -0.57 12.01
N ALA A 152 4.64 -0.59 12.34
CA ALA A 152 5.13 -0.18 13.64
C ALA A 152 6.09 1.01 13.51
N THR A 153 5.98 1.93 14.46
CA THR A 153 7.03 2.88 14.79
C THR A 153 7.67 2.48 16.12
N ARG A 154 8.55 3.34 16.66
CA ARG A 154 9.18 3.09 17.97
C ARG A 154 8.16 2.98 19.12
N SER A 155 7.01 3.64 19.01
CA SER A 155 6.04 3.75 20.12
C SER A 155 4.58 3.54 19.72
N GLU A 156 4.29 3.44 18.42
CA GLU A 156 2.94 3.34 17.88
C GLU A 156 2.86 2.12 16.98
N LEU A 157 1.76 1.39 17.09
CA LEU A 157 1.42 0.29 16.20
C LEU A 157 0.16 0.68 15.42
N TYR A 158 0.18 0.48 14.11
CA TYR A 158 -0.91 0.76 13.20
C TYR A 158 -1.48 -0.55 12.71
N LEU A 159 -2.81 -0.66 12.77
CA LEU A 159 -3.58 -1.74 12.16
C LEU A 159 -4.38 -1.16 11.01
N LEU A 160 -4.23 -1.75 9.83
CA LEU A 160 -4.98 -1.41 8.64
C LEU A 160 -5.95 -2.55 8.37
N LEU A 161 -7.24 -2.24 8.34
CA LEU A 161 -8.34 -3.18 8.14
C LEU A 161 -8.98 -2.90 6.80
N CYS A 162 -8.62 -3.68 5.80
CA CYS A 162 -8.82 -3.32 4.40
C CYS A 162 -9.85 -4.21 3.69
N TRP A 163 -10.47 -3.66 2.64
CA TRP A 163 -11.45 -4.33 1.79
C TRP A 163 -11.39 -3.84 0.34
N GLY A 164 -11.98 -4.60 -0.58
CA GLY A 164 -12.11 -4.23 -1.99
C GLY A 164 -10.86 -4.55 -2.80
N ASN A 165 -10.37 -3.59 -3.58
CA ASN A 165 -9.19 -3.70 -4.43
C ASN A 165 -7.91 -3.35 -3.63
N PRO A 166 -6.97 -4.29 -3.41
CA PRO A 166 -5.75 -4.01 -2.65
C PRO A 166 -4.92 -2.84 -3.20
N LYS A 167 -4.89 -2.64 -4.53
CA LYS A 167 -4.15 -1.53 -5.17
C LYS A 167 -4.72 -0.16 -4.82
N GLU A 168 -6.03 -0.09 -4.55
CA GLU A 168 -6.76 1.16 -4.43
C GLU A 168 -7.20 1.46 -3.01
N SER A 169 -7.19 0.45 -2.13
CA SER A 169 -7.65 0.51 -0.72
C SER A 169 -7.02 1.62 0.12
N TYR A 170 -5.85 2.14 -0.29
CA TYR A 170 -5.15 3.24 0.37
C TYR A 170 -5.62 4.63 -0.08
N TYR A 171 -6.39 4.75 -1.17
CA TYR A 171 -6.81 6.02 -1.73
C TYR A 171 -8.26 6.36 -1.37
N ALA A 172 -8.48 7.63 -0.98
CA ALA A 172 -9.79 8.12 -0.59
C ALA A 172 -10.86 8.04 -1.70
N TRP A 173 -10.45 8.11 -2.98
CA TRP A 173 -11.39 8.08 -4.11
C TRP A 173 -12.04 6.70 -4.32
N ALA A 174 -11.44 5.63 -3.81
CA ALA A 174 -11.93 4.27 -3.99
C ALA A 174 -13.05 3.91 -2.99
N TYR A 175 -13.33 4.80 -2.03
CA TYR A 175 -14.36 4.60 -1.03
C TYR A 175 -15.77 4.85 -1.60
N PRO A 176 -16.78 4.04 -1.26
CA PRO A 176 -16.76 2.93 -0.29
C PRO A 176 -16.34 1.54 -0.84
N GLU A 177 -16.13 1.40 -2.14
CA GLU A 177 -15.93 0.11 -2.81
C GLU A 177 -14.62 -0.58 -2.41
N SER A 178 -13.58 0.21 -2.11
CA SER A 178 -12.30 -0.23 -1.56
C SER A 178 -11.81 0.75 -0.51
N GLY A 179 -11.19 0.26 0.55
CA GLY A 179 -10.70 1.13 1.62
C GLY A 179 -9.94 0.38 2.70
N CYS A 180 -9.39 1.15 3.63
CA CYS A 180 -8.76 0.64 4.85
C CYS A 180 -9.16 1.51 6.05
N ASP A 181 -9.76 0.90 7.06
CA ASP A 181 -9.89 1.52 8.38
C ASP A 181 -8.54 1.43 9.09
N ARG A 182 -8.01 2.57 9.53
CA ARG A 182 -6.70 2.68 10.20
C ARG A 182 -6.88 2.91 11.69
N ILE A 183 -6.34 2.00 12.50
CA ILE A 183 -6.35 2.07 13.97
C ILE A 183 -4.91 2.25 14.46
N ILE A 184 -4.72 3.15 15.43
CA ILE A 184 -3.45 3.45 16.06
C ILE A 184 -3.50 2.96 17.51
N ALA A 185 -2.55 2.13 17.91
CA ALA A 185 -2.32 1.74 19.29
C ALA A 185 -1.06 2.44 19.82
N THR A 186 -1.19 3.20 20.90
CA THR A 186 -0.09 3.95 21.53
C THR A 186 -0.35 4.21 23.01
N ARG A 187 0.70 4.43 23.81
CA ARG A 187 0.56 4.77 25.24
C ARG A 187 0.01 6.18 25.46
N HIS A 188 0.31 7.09 24.53
CA HIS A 188 0.00 8.52 24.63
C HIS A 188 -0.98 8.94 23.53
N HIS A 189 -1.15 10.24 23.32
CA HIS A 189 -1.87 10.73 22.15
C HIS A 189 -1.06 10.42 20.88
N PRO A 190 -1.70 10.01 19.76
CA PRO A 190 -0.99 9.76 18.51
C PRO A 190 -0.20 10.98 18.04
N SER A 191 0.98 10.73 17.47
CA SER A 191 1.87 11.76 16.92
C SER A 191 1.31 12.43 15.65
N GLY A 192 0.25 11.87 15.07
CA GLY A 192 -0.44 12.33 13.86
C GLY A 192 -0.74 11.17 12.91
N ILE A 193 -1.57 11.40 11.89
CA ILE A 193 -1.68 10.46 10.76
C ILE A 193 -0.40 10.60 9.95
N LYS A 194 0.40 9.53 9.86
CA LYS A 194 1.41 9.43 8.79
C LYS A 194 0.66 9.12 7.49
N VAL A 195 0.61 10.12 6.61
CA VAL A 195 0.05 10.00 5.25
C VAL A 195 1.05 9.28 4.37
#